data_AF-A0A2V7V0D8-F1
#
_entry.id   AF-A0A2V7V0D8-F1
#
_cell.length_a   1.000
_cell.length_b   1.000
_cell.length_c   1.000
_cell.angle_alpha   90.00
_cell.angle_beta   90.00
_cell.angle_gamma   90.00
#
_symmetry.space_group_name_H-M   'P 1'
#
loop_
_entity.id
_entity.type
_entity.pdbx_description
1 polymer ?
#
loop_
_entity_poly.entity_id
_entity_poly.type
_entity_poly.pdbx_seq_one_letter_code
_entity_poly.pdbx_strand_id
1 'polypeptide(L)'
;MKTLLLLLLGAYAALCLLVFVFQRKFIYFPRRWGQEEEQRANPGYEEVRMRTADGERLHAWLHRSAGSPWTVIVFHGNAGNLWFHEPSMKPFKTLGLQVLLFDYRGYGLSTGEPSQEGLLRDGEAAVDYAEKVLRIPRERLVYFGQSLGTGVATGVAVQRPPGRLILQSAYDSLPHVARAHYPFLPAGLLLRDRFDSGDAMQRIHCPVLLVHP
;
A
#
# COMPACT_ATOMS: atom_id res chain seq x y z
N MET A 1 36.38 23.99 -20.46
CA MET A 1 36.22 22.68 -19.79
C MET A 1 35.68 22.79 -18.36
N LYS A 2 36.28 23.58 -17.46
CA LYS A 2 35.80 23.76 -16.07
C LYS A 2 34.36 24.27 -15.95
N THR A 3 33.99 25.29 -16.73
CA THR A 3 32.62 25.86 -16.71
C THR A 3 31.56 24.85 -17.13
N LEU A 4 31.83 24.07 -18.18
CA LEU A 4 30.91 23.01 -18.64
C LEU A 4 30.72 21.94 -17.56
N LEU A 5 31.81 21.51 -16.90
CA LEU A 5 31.73 20.53 -15.81
C LEU A 5 30.90 21.05 -14.63
N LEU A 6 31.09 22.32 -14.23
CA LEU A 6 30.30 22.94 -13.16
C LEU A 6 28.81 23.03 -13.51
N LEU A 7 28.48 23.35 -14.78
CA LEU A 7 27.09 23.37 -15.24
C LEU A 7 26.46 21.98 -15.21
N LEU A 8 27.18 20.94 -15.63
CA LEU A 8 26.68 19.56 -15.58
C LEU A 8 26.45 19.08 -14.15
N LEU A 9 27.38 19.36 -13.24
CA LEU A 9 27.22 19.03 -11.81
C LEU A 9 26.05 19.79 -11.20
N GLY A 10 25.90 21.09 -11.51
CA GLY A 10 24.77 21.90 -11.05
C GLY A 10 23.43 21.37 -11.55
N ALA A 11 23.34 21.03 -12.83
CA ALA A 11 22.13 20.44 -13.42
C ALA A 11 21.78 19.09 -12.78
N TYR A 12 22.77 18.24 -12.54
CA TYR A 12 22.56 16.94 -11.90
C TYR A 12 22.13 17.08 -10.42
N ALA A 13 22.74 18.01 -9.68
CA ALA A 13 22.32 18.31 -8.32
C ALA A 13 20.87 18.84 -8.27
N ALA A 14 20.51 19.72 -9.20
CA ALA A 14 19.14 20.22 -9.33
C ALA A 14 18.14 19.10 -9.66
N LEU A 15 18.51 18.16 -10.55
CA LEU A 15 17.70 16.97 -10.84
C LEU A 15 17.50 16.10 -9.59
N CYS A 16 18.57 15.82 -8.85
CA CYS A 16 18.50 15.04 -7.61
C CYS A 16 17.60 15.71 -6.57
N LEU A 17 17.71 17.04 -6.43
CA LEU A 17 16.87 17.82 -5.53
C LEU A 17 15.39 17.77 -5.95
N LEU A 18 15.11 17.89 -7.26
CA LEU A 18 13.75 17.76 -7.79
C LEU A 18 13.16 16.39 -7.46
N VAL A 19 13.90 15.31 -7.72
CA VAL A 19 13.47 13.95 -7.37
C VAL A 19 13.25 13.83 -5.86
N PHE A 20 14.17 14.34 -5.02
CA PHE A 20 14.04 14.29 -3.57
C PHE A 20 12.75 14.96 -3.07
N VAL A 21 12.46 16.17 -3.57
CA VAL A 21 11.29 16.96 -3.19
C VAL A 21 10.00 16.30 -3.69
N PHE A 22 9.96 15.88 -4.95
CA PHE A 22 8.75 15.42 -5.64
C PHE A 22 8.58 13.90 -5.73
N GLN A 23 9.48 13.09 -5.14
CA GLN A 23 9.47 11.61 -5.23
C GLN A 23 8.09 10.98 -5.04
N ARG A 24 7.28 11.51 -4.11
CA ARG A 24 5.95 10.97 -3.80
C ARG A 24 4.98 11.07 -4.97
N LYS A 25 5.13 12.06 -5.85
CA LYS A 25 4.35 12.19 -7.10
C LYS A 25 4.80 11.20 -8.18
N PHE A 26 5.98 10.60 -8.04
CA PHE A 26 6.48 9.54 -8.91
C PHE A 26 6.27 8.13 -8.32
N ILE A 27 5.99 8.04 -7.02
CA ILE A 27 5.72 6.77 -6.33
C ILE A 27 4.21 6.50 -6.30
N TYR A 28 3.40 7.49 -5.93
CA TYR A 28 1.97 7.34 -5.68
C TYR A 28 1.14 8.03 -6.75
N PHE A 29 0.20 7.29 -7.34
CA PHE A 29 -0.70 7.74 -8.40
C PHE A 29 -2.17 7.59 -7.97
N PRO A 30 -2.61 8.29 -6.91
CA PRO A 30 -3.99 8.21 -6.44
C PRO A 30 -4.97 8.73 -7.49
N ARG A 31 -6.07 8.01 -7.68
CA ARG A 31 -7.23 8.47 -8.44
C ARG A 31 -8.34 8.84 -7.47
N ARG A 32 -8.61 10.13 -7.30
CA ARG A 32 -9.77 10.60 -6.53
C ARG A 32 -11.05 10.34 -7.33
N TRP A 33 -12.14 10.03 -6.62
CA TRP A 33 -13.45 9.91 -7.26
C TRP A 33 -13.98 11.29 -7.63
N GLY A 34 -14.53 11.42 -8.84
CA GLY A 34 -15.40 12.53 -9.22
C GLY A 34 -16.87 12.25 -8.89
N GLN A 35 -17.71 13.29 -8.88
CA GLN A 35 -19.15 13.18 -8.53
C GLN A 35 -19.92 12.16 -9.38
N GLU A 36 -19.59 12.02 -10.67
CA GLU A 36 -20.26 11.08 -11.58
C GLU A 36 -19.85 9.61 -11.36
N GLU A 37 -18.64 9.38 -10.86
CA GLU A 37 -18.15 8.02 -10.59
C GLU A 37 -18.70 7.49 -9.25
N GLU A 38 -18.91 8.38 -8.28
CA GLU A 38 -19.44 8.07 -6.94
C GLU A 38 -20.81 7.36 -6.99
N GLN A 39 -21.65 7.67 -7.98
CA GLN A 39 -22.98 7.06 -8.15
C GLN A 39 -22.97 5.70 -8.86
N ARG A 40 -21.87 5.31 -9.52
CA ARG A 40 -21.76 4.04 -10.28
C ARG A 40 -20.78 3.04 -9.66
N ALA A 41 -20.03 3.43 -8.63
CA ALA A 41 -18.79 2.75 -8.26
C ALA A 41 -18.91 1.57 -7.31
N ASN A 42 -20.00 1.38 -6.54
CA ASN A 42 -20.06 0.27 -5.60
C ASN A 42 -20.79 -0.96 -6.20
N PRO A 43 -20.08 -2.07 -6.50
CA PRO A 43 -20.67 -3.28 -7.09
C PRO A 43 -21.40 -4.16 -6.05
N GLY A 44 -21.89 -3.58 -4.95
CA GLY A 44 -22.66 -4.26 -3.90
C GLY A 44 -21.86 -4.67 -2.66
N TYR A 45 -20.71 -4.05 -2.40
CA TYR A 45 -19.98 -4.22 -1.16
C TYR A 45 -20.52 -3.31 -0.05
N GLU A 46 -20.30 -3.72 1.20
CA GLU A 46 -20.57 -2.84 2.34
C GLU A 46 -19.52 -1.72 2.37
N GLU A 47 -19.97 -0.47 2.37
CA GLU A 47 -19.08 0.67 2.51
C GLU A 47 -18.70 0.88 3.97
N VAL A 48 -17.41 1.04 4.18
CA VAL A 48 -16.83 1.19 5.50
C VAL A 48 -15.96 2.44 5.53
N ARG A 49 -16.00 3.14 6.66
CA ARG A 49 -15.09 4.26 6.97
C ARG A 49 -14.24 3.89 8.16
N MET A 50 -12.94 4.10 8.04
CA MET A 50 -11.96 3.85 9.10
C MET A 50 -11.28 5.17 9.46
N ARG A 51 -10.84 5.31 10.70
CA ARG A 51 -10.07 6.47 11.15
C ARG A 51 -8.68 6.03 11.56
N THR A 52 -7.66 6.72 11.07
CA THR A 52 -6.28 6.50 11.48
C THR A 52 -5.99 7.19 12.80
N ALA A 53 -4.92 6.78 13.48
CA ALA A 53 -4.50 7.38 14.74
C ALA A 53 -4.14 8.88 14.59
N ASP A 54 -3.70 9.30 13.40
CA ASP A 54 -3.41 10.70 13.06
C ASP A 54 -4.61 11.48 12.47
N GLY A 55 -5.82 10.89 12.49
CA GLY A 55 -7.07 11.60 12.22
C GLY A 55 -7.55 11.57 10.76
N GLU A 56 -6.83 10.89 9.87
CA GLU A 56 -7.28 10.68 8.49
C GLU A 56 -8.47 9.73 8.43
N ARG A 57 -9.33 9.92 7.42
CA ARG A 57 -10.50 9.07 7.16
C ARG A 57 -10.24 8.25 5.92
N LEU A 58 -10.34 6.94 6.06
CA LEU A 58 -10.16 6.00 4.96
C LEU A 58 -11.51 5.49 4.47
N HIS A 59 -11.61 5.28 3.16
CA HIS A 59 -12.74 4.61 2.52
C HIS A 59 -12.39 3.16 2.23
N ALA A 60 -13.32 2.25 2.51
CA ALA A 60 -13.14 0.83 2.31
C ALA A 60 -14.42 0.14 1.82
N TRP A 61 -14.23 -0.98 1.15
CA TRP A 61 -15.25 -1.94 0.79
C TRP A 61 -15.03 -3.25 1.54
N LEU A 62 -16.10 -3.74 2.14
CA LEU A 62 -16.15 -5.02 2.82
C LEU A 62 -17.04 -5.98 2.03
N HIS A 63 -16.44 -7.05 1.52
CA HIS A 63 -17.17 -8.22 1.08
C HIS A 63 -17.37 -9.15 2.27
N ARG A 64 -18.62 -9.30 2.72
CA ARG A 64 -18.97 -10.28 3.76
C ARG A 64 -19.14 -11.67 3.18
N SER A 65 -18.55 -12.65 3.86
CA SER A 65 -18.81 -14.07 3.67
C SER A 65 -19.16 -14.68 5.03
N ALA A 66 -20.40 -15.13 5.20
CA ALA A 66 -20.87 -15.69 6.46
C ALA A 66 -20.14 -17.01 6.77
N GLY A 67 -19.69 -17.17 8.00
CA GLY A 67 -18.95 -18.37 8.43
C GLY A 67 -17.53 -18.47 7.87
N SER A 68 -17.02 -17.41 7.22
CA SER A 68 -15.68 -17.43 6.64
C SER A 68 -14.60 -17.71 7.69
N PRO A 69 -13.67 -18.64 7.43
CA PRO A 69 -12.59 -18.92 8.36
C PRO A 69 -11.52 -17.84 8.44
N TRP A 70 -11.44 -16.95 7.43
CA TRP A 70 -10.39 -15.96 7.27
C TRP A 70 -10.95 -14.63 6.75
N THR A 71 -10.32 -13.53 7.19
CA THR A 71 -10.55 -12.19 6.65
C THR A 71 -9.28 -11.70 5.98
N VAL A 72 -9.38 -11.42 4.69
CA VAL A 72 -8.28 -10.88 3.88
C VAL A 72 -8.32 -9.36 3.91
N ILE A 73 -7.24 -8.73 4.36
CA ILE A 73 -7.04 -7.28 4.23
C ILE A 73 -6.17 -7.05 3.01
N VAL A 74 -6.68 -6.31 2.04
CA VAL A 74 -6.00 -6.05 0.78
C VAL A 74 -5.26 -4.71 0.84
N PHE A 75 -3.93 -4.80 0.78
CA PHE A 75 -3.00 -3.69 0.64
C PHE A 75 -2.69 -3.53 -0.84
N HIS A 76 -3.38 -2.59 -1.49
CA HIS A 76 -3.32 -2.43 -2.94
C HIS A 76 -2.03 -1.74 -3.44
N GLY A 77 -1.88 -1.68 -4.76
CA GLY A 77 -0.73 -1.09 -5.45
C GLY A 77 -0.73 0.44 -5.44
N ASN A 78 0.21 1.05 -6.16
CA ASN A 78 0.45 2.48 -6.10
C ASN A 78 -0.49 3.36 -6.92
N ALA A 79 -1.36 2.80 -7.75
CA ALA A 79 -2.16 3.58 -8.71
C ALA A 79 -3.64 3.25 -8.63
N GLY A 80 -4.50 4.24 -8.87
CA GLY A 80 -5.94 4.04 -8.95
C GLY A 80 -6.66 4.30 -7.63
N ASN A 81 -7.69 3.51 -7.34
CA ASN A 81 -8.54 3.55 -6.16
C ASN A 81 -9.24 2.19 -5.95
N LEU A 82 -10.18 2.10 -5.00
CA LEU A 82 -10.95 0.87 -4.73
C LEU A 82 -11.54 0.21 -5.98
N TRP A 83 -12.14 0.98 -6.90
CA TRP A 83 -12.71 0.40 -8.13
C TRP A 83 -11.64 -0.24 -9.00
N PHE A 84 -10.50 0.43 -9.17
CA PHE A 84 -9.36 -0.11 -9.92
C PHE A 84 -8.81 -1.40 -9.29
N HIS A 85 -8.88 -1.51 -7.96
CA HIS A 85 -8.35 -2.65 -7.22
C HIS A 85 -9.39 -3.73 -6.88
N GLU A 86 -10.67 -3.50 -7.14
CA GLU A 86 -11.75 -4.47 -6.92
C GLU A 86 -11.44 -5.88 -7.47
N PRO A 87 -10.86 -6.03 -8.68
CA PRO A 87 -10.57 -7.35 -9.22
C PRO A 87 -9.60 -8.17 -8.36
N SER A 88 -8.78 -7.54 -7.52
CA SER A 88 -7.88 -8.22 -6.58
C SER A 88 -8.61 -9.00 -5.48
N MET A 89 -9.88 -8.67 -5.21
CA MET A 89 -10.72 -9.39 -4.26
C MET A 89 -11.22 -10.73 -4.82
N LYS A 90 -11.29 -10.86 -6.16
CA LYS A 90 -11.94 -11.99 -6.85
C LYS A 90 -11.43 -13.37 -6.40
N PRO A 91 -10.12 -13.66 -6.32
CA PRO A 91 -9.63 -14.98 -5.91
C PRO A 91 -10.12 -15.37 -4.52
N PHE A 92 -10.10 -14.42 -3.58
CA PHE A 92 -10.52 -14.64 -2.19
C PHE A 92 -12.04 -14.81 -2.07
N LYS A 93 -12.80 -14.01 -2.81
CA LYS A 93 -14.27 -14.15 -2.90
C LYS A 93 -14.67 -15.53 -3.42
N THR A 94 -14.01 -16.02 -4.47
CA THR A 94 -14.26 -17.37 -5.02
C THR A 94 -13.97 -18.47 -4.01
N LEU A 95 -13.05 -18.25 -3.08
CA LEU A 95 -12.77 -19.16 -1.96
C LEU A 95 -13.73 -18.98 -0.77
N GLY A 96 -14.75 -18.13 -0.89
CA GLY A 96 -15.69 -17.84 0.20
C GLY A 96 -15.05 -17.07 1.36
N LEU A 97 -14.00 -16.28 1.11
CA LEU A 97 -13.33 -15.51 2.15
C LEU A 97 -13.97 -14.12 2.34
N GLN A 98 -13.96 -13.63 3.58
CA GLN A 98 -14.27 -12.23 3.84
C GLN A 98 -13.11 -11.36 3.34
N VAL A 99 -13.39 -10.22 2.70
CA VAL A 99 -12.34 -9.37 2.13
C VAL A 99 -12.61 -7.90 2.49
N LEU A 100 -11.62 -7.25 3.10
CA LEU A 100 -11.57 -5.82 3.36
C LEU A 100 -10.56 -5.18 2.40
N LEU A 101 -11.05 -4.41 1.44
CA LEU A 101 -10.24 -3.61 0.53
C LEU A 101 -10.42 -2.14 0.91
N PHE A 102 -9.34 -1.37 1.06
CA PHE A 102 -9.41 0.03 1.48
C PHE A 102 -8.52 0.90 0.62
N ASP A 103 -8.90 2.15 0.40
CA ASP A 103 -8.05 3.16 -0.23
C ASP A 103 -7.10 3.76 0.80
N TYR A 104 -5.80 3.80 0.50
CA TYR A 104 -4.84 4.59 1.29
C TYR A 104 -5.21 6.08 1.32
N ARG A 105 -4.65 6.82 2.28
CA ARG A 105 -4.79 8.27 2.35
C ARG A 105 -4.43 8.95 1.02
N GLY A 106 -5.28 9.86 0.57
CA GLY A 106 -5.19 10.54 -0.72
C GLY A 106 -5.75 9.78 -1.92
N TYR A 107 -6.06 8.47 -1.80
CA TYR A 107 -6.70 7.66 -2.84
C TYR A 107 -8.23 7.71 -2.69
N GLY A 108 -8.93 7.67 -3.82
CA GLY A 108 -10.40 7.64 -3.84
C GLY A 108 -11.05 8.70 -2.95
N LEU A 109 -11.82 8.25 -1.95
CA LEU A 109 -12.53 9.09 -0.97
C LEU A 109 -11.78 9.19 0.36
N SER A 110 -10.57 8.63 0.46
CA SER A 110 -9.72 8.74 1.64
C SER A 110 -9.06 10.13 1.69
N THR A 111 -9.01 10.73 2.87
CA THR A 111 -8.40 12.05 3.07
C THR A 111 -6.87 11.98 3.13
N GLY A 112 -6.20 13.13 3.20
CA GLY A 112 -4.74 13.21 3.39
C GLY A 112 -3.93 13.08 2.10
N GLU A 113 -2.61 12.92 2.25
CA GLU A 113 -1.65 12.74 1.16
C GLU A 113 -0.74 11.54 1.45
N PRO A 114 -0.39 10.74 0.42
CA PRO A 114 0.33 9.50 0.62
C PRO A 114 1.79 9.73 1.02
N SER A 115 2.27 8.90 1.93
CA SER A 115 3.67 8.76 2.35
C SER A 115 3.87 7.37 2.93
N GLN A 116 5.11 6.88 3.02
CA GLN A 116 5.37 5.58 3.66
C GLN A 116 4.76 5.49 5.06
N GLU A 117 5.08 6.43 5.94
CA GLU A 117 4.57 6.45 7.32
C GLU A 117 3.03 6.52 7.35
N GLY A 118 2.45 7.33 6.46
CA GLY A 118 0.99 7.44 6.35
C GLY A 118 0.33 6.14 5.91
N LEU A 119 0.86 5.47 4.87
CA LEU A 119 0.33 4.21 4.37
C LEU A 119 0.44 3.08 5.41
N LEU A 120 1.51 3.08 6.22
CA LEU A 120 1.64 2.14 7.35
C LEU A 120 0.55 2.37 8.39
N ARG A 121 0.29 3.62 8.78
CA ARG A 121 -0.84 3.97 9.68
C ARG A 121 -2.20 3.60 9.08
N ASP A 122 -2.35 3.74 7.77
CA ASP A 122 -3.60 3.38 7.10
C ASP A 122 -3.85 1.87 7.20
N GLY A 123 -2.79 1.09 6.99
CA GLY A 123 -2.82 -0.35 7.18
C GLY A 123 -3.09 -0.76 8.63
N GLU A 124 -2.48 -0.11 9.61
CA GLU A 124 -2.77 -0.32 11.03
C GLU A 124 -4.24 -0.01 11.36
N ALA A 125 -4.83 1.03 10.76
CA ALA A 125 -6.24 1.36 10.92
C ALA A 125 -7.16 0.27 10.34
N ALA A 126 -6.79 -0.34 9.21
CA ALA A 126 -7.51 -1.46 8.63
C ALA A 126 -7.47 -2.71 9.54
N VAL A 127 -6.32 -2.98 10.16
CA VAL A 127 -6.17 -4.07 11.14
C VAL A 127 -7.00 -3.79 12.38
N ASP A 128 -6.93 -2.58 12.93
CA ASP A 128 -7.73 -2.17 14.07
C ASP A 128 -9.23 -2.28 13.79
N TYR A 129 -9.68 -1.91 12.59
CA TYR A 129 -11.06 -2.10 12.18
C TYR A 129 -11.46 -3.59 12.16
N ALA A 130 -10.62 -4.45 11.57
CA ALA A 130 -10.88 -5.89 11.54
C ALA A 130 -10.94 -6.51 12.95
N GLU A 131 -10.01 -6.16 13.84
CA GLU A 131 -9.93 -6.74 15.18
C GLU A 131 -10.99 -6.17 16.14
N LYS A 132 -11.19 -4.85 16.12
CA LYS A 132 -12.02 -4.16 17.13
C LYS A 132 -13.48 -4.02 16.70
N VAL A 133 -13.73 -3.80 15.41
CA VAL A 133 -15.08 -3.59 14.87
C VAL A 133 -15.65 -4.90 14.35
N LEU A 134 -14.92 -5.59 13.46
CA LEU A 134 -15.37 -6.88 12.93
C LEU A 134 -15.14 -8.06 13.90
N ARG A 135 -14.42 -7.84 15.00
CA ARG A 135 -14.13 -8.84 16.05
C ARG A 135 -13.40 -10.08 15.50
N ILE A 136 -12.56 -9.88 14.49
CA ILE A 136 -11.77 -10.96 13.90
C ILE A 136 -10.45 -11.10 14.67
N PRO A 137 -10.13 -12.27 15.25
CA PRO A 137 -8.85 -12.48 15.91
C PRO A 137 -7.71 -12.44 14.88
N ARG A 138 -6.55 -11.93 15.28
CA ARG A 138 -5.38 -11.75 14.39
C ARG A 138 -4.96 -13.04 13.68
N GLU A 139 -5.14 -14.19 14.33
CA GLU A 139 -4.80 -15.51 13.80
C GLU A 139 -5.67 -15.90 12.59
N ARG A 140 -6.78 -15.20 12.35
CA ARG A 140 -7.68 -15.36 11.20
C ARG A 140 -7.54 -14.23 10.16
N LEU A 141 -6.59 -13.32 10.35
CA LEU A 141 -6.27 -12.28 9.38
C LEU A 141 -5.24 -12.79 8.37
N VAL A 142 -5.51 -12.48 7.10
CA VAL A 142 -4.56 -12.64 6.00
C VAL A 142 -4.26 -11.25 5.46
N TYR A 143 -2.99 -10.87 5.43
CA TYR A 143 -2.59 -9.64 4.73
C TYR A 143 -2.21 -10.02 3.31
N PHE A 144 -2.88 -9.43 2.33
CA PHE A 144 -2.56 -9.58 0.92
C PHE A 144 -2.02 -8.25 0.39
N GLY A 145 -0.73 -8.23 0.06
CA GLY A 145 -0.07 -7.07 -0.55
C GLY A 145 0.20 -7.27 -2.03
N GLN A 146 -0.06 -6.25 -2.84
CA GLN A 146 0.25 -6.26 -4.28
C GLN A 146 1.15 -5.07 -4.64
N SER A 147 2.27 -5.34 -5.34
CA SER A 147 3.22 -4.31 -5.79
C SER A 147 3.61 -3.39 -4.62
N LEU A 148 3.41 -2.07 -4.68
CA LEU A 148 3.63 -1.14 -3.56
C LEU A 148 3.07 -1.66 -2.23
N GLY A 149 1.85 -2.21 -2.25
CA GLY A 149 1.18 -2.73 -1.07
C GLY A 149 1.90 -3.91 -0.39
N THR A 150 2.84 -4.57 -1.07
CA THR A 150 3.72 -5.57 -0.42
C THR A 150 4.60 -4.94 0.65
N GLY A 151 5.16 -3.76 0.39
CA GLY A 151 5.95 -3.03 1.39
C GLY A 151 5.10 -2.53 2.55
N VAL A 152 3.86 -2.10 2.28
CA VAL A 152 2.92 -1.69 3.33
C VAL A 152 2.51 -2.88 4.19
N ALA A 153 2.04 -3.97 3.58
CA ALA A 153 1.61 -5.18 4.28
C ALA A 153 2.75 -5.76 5.13
N THR A 154 3.97 -5.78 4.60
CA THR A 154 5.17 -6.24 5.32
C THR A 154 5.48 -5.33 6.51
N GLY A 155 5.48 -4.01 6.31
CA GLY A 155 5.74 -3.05 7.39
C GLY A 155 4.70 -3.11 8.51
N VAL A 156 3.42 -3.30 8.16
CA VAL A 156 2.35 -3.50 9.15
C VAL A 156 2.50 -4.85 9.85
N ALA A 157 2.82 -5.93 9.13
CA ALA A 157 2.98 -7.27 9.70
C ALA A 157 4.10 -7.37 10.75
N VAL A 158 5.13 -6.53 10.67
CA VAL A 158 6.17 -6.43 11.72
C VAL A 158 5.58 -6.00 13.06
N GLN A 159 4.67 -5.02 13.05
CA GLN A 159 4.10 -4.44 14.27
C GLN A 159 2.81 -5.15 14.71
N ARG A 160 2.04 -5.65 13.73
CA ARG A 160 0.75 -6.30 13.89
C ARG A 160 0.78 -7.63 13.11
N PRO A 161 1.34 -8.71 13.69
CA PRO A 161 1.51 -9.96 12.96
C PRO A 161 0.16 -10.59 12.57
N PRO A 162 -0.09 -10.88 11.28
CA PRO A 162 -1.27 -11.59 10.84
C PRO A 162 -1.13 -13.10 11.04
N GLY A 163 -2.24 -13.83 10.88
CA GLY A 163 -2.21 -15.28 10.76
C GLY A 163 -1.44 -15.74 9.52
N ARG A 164 -1.56 -15.03 8.39
CA ARG A 164 -0.85 -15.31 7.13
C ARG A 164 -0.50 -14.03 6.38
N LEU A 165 0.59 -14.08 5.61
CA LEU A 165 1.00 -12.99 4.71
C LEU A 165 1.13 -13.51 3.28
N ILE A 166 0.50 -12.84 2.33
CA ILE A 166 0.60 -13.13 0.89
C ILE A 166 1.13 -11.88 0.19
N LEU A 167 2.24 -12.00 -0.51
CA LEU A 167 2.88 -10.90 -1.22
C LEU A 167 2.97 -11.22 -2.71
N GLN A 168 2.32 -10.41 -3.54
CA GLN A 168 2.33 -10.54 -4.98
C GLN A 168 3.16 -9.42 -5.63
N SER A 169 4.11 -9.80 -6.48
CA SER A 169 5.07 -8.89 -7.11
C SER A 169 5.84 -8.06 -6.07
N ALA A 170 6.34 -8.76 -5.05
CA ALA A 170 7.09 -8.16 -3.95
C ALA A 170 8.46 -7.63 -4.39
N TYR A 171 8.93 -6.62 -3.66
CA TYR A 171 10.26 -6.03 -3.81
C TYR A 171 10.92 -5.95 -2.43
N ASP A 172 12.25 -5.89 -2.40
CA ASP A 172 13.03 -5.80 -1.16
C ASP A 172 13.14 -4.36 -0.63
N SER A 173 13.25 -3.37 -1.51
CA SER A 173 13.14 -1.94 -1.15
C SER A 173 12.82 -1.06 -2.38
N LEU A 174 12.11 0.07 -2.18
CA LEU A 174 11.90 1.06 -3.26
C LEU A 174 13.22 1.64 -3.80
N PRO A 175 14.27 1.89 -2.99
CA PRO A 175 15.59 2.23 -3.49
C PRO A 175 16.18 1.22 -4.46
N HIS A 176 15.97 -0.08 -4.24
CA HIS A 176 16.41 -1.09 -5.20
C HIS A 176 15.61 -1.00 -6.50
N VAL A 177 14.28 -0.95 -6.42
CA VAL A 177 13.41 -0.77 -7.60
C VAL A 177 13.81 0.49 -8.39
N ALA A 178 14.02 1.61 -7.70
CA ALA A 178 14.42 2.86 -8.34
C ALA A 178 15.80 2.80 -8.99
N ARG A 179 16.79 2.10 -8.41
CA ARG A 179 18.10 1.89 -9.05
C ARG A 179 18.00 1.04 -10.32
N ALA A 180 17.11 0.04 -10.33
CA ALA A 180 16.91 -0.79 -11.50
C ALA A 180 16.33 0.01 -12.70
N HIS A 181 15.40 0.93 -12.43
CA HIS A 181 14.80 1.77 -13.47
C HIS A 181 15.58 3.06 -13.79
N TYR A 182 16.28 3.62 -12.80
CA TYR A 182 17.00 4.89 -12.90
C TYR A 182 18.42 4.76 -12.31
N PRO A 183 19.31 3.98 -12.95
CA PRO A 183 20.64 3.66 -12.40
C PRO A 183 21.55 4.88 -12.24
N PHE A 184 21.25 5.98 -12.93
CA PHE A 184 21.98 7.25 -12.81
C PHE A 184 21.59 8.07 -11.58
N LEU A 185 20.53 7.71 -10.85
CA LEU A 185 20.11 8.38 -9.62
C LEU A 185 20.68 7.67 -8.38
N PRO A 186 21.20 8.40 -7.38
CA PRO A 186 21.64 7.82 -6.11
C PRO A 186 20.41 7.53 -5.22
N ALA A 187 19.50 6.66 -5.68
CA ALA A 187 18.18 6.45 -5.07
C ALA A 187 18.24 6.07 -3.58
N GLY A 188 19.31 5.36 -3.15
CA GLY A 188 19.52 5.01 -1.75
C GLY A 188 19.77 6.21 -0.83
N LEU A 189 20.24 7.34 -1.35
CA LEU A 189 20.41 8.59 -0.61
C LEU A 189 19.20 9.52 -0.78
N LEU A 190 18.48 9.41 -1.90
CA LEU A 190 17.39 10.35 -2.25
C LEU A 190 16.01 9.93 -1.74
N LEU A 191 15.70 8.64 -1.72
CA LEU A 191 14.36 8.19 -1.35
C LEU A 191 14.14 8.27 0.16
N ARG A 192 13.09 9.00 0.53
CA ARG A 192 12.54 9.11 1.89
C ARG A 192 11.59 7.95 2.16
N ASP A 193 10.75 7.64 1.19
CA ASP A 193 9.81 6.52 1.25
C ASP A 193 10.55 5.32 0.65
N ARG A 194 11.08 4.46 1.53
CA ARG A 194 12.01 3.38 1.21
C ARG A 194 11.37 2.01 1.15
N PHE A 195 10.40 1.74 2.02
CA PHE A 195 9.80 0.43 2.26
C PHE A 195 10.84 -0.69 2.26
N ASP A 196 11.71 -0.71 3.27
CA ASP A 196 12.79 -1.70 3.41
C ASP A 196 12.22 -3.09 3.81
N SER A 197 11.45 -3.69 2.90
CA SER A 197 10.71 -4.94 3.06
C SER A 197 11.64 -6.14 3.32
N GLY A 198 12.82 -6.18 2.70
CA GLY A 198 13.79 -7.26 2.91
C GLY A 198 14.21 -7.40 4.37
N ASP A 199 14.52 -6.28 5.02
CA ASP A 199 14.87 -6.24 6.45
C ASP A 199 13.64 -6.52 7.32
N ALA A 200 12.48 -5.99 6.93
CA ALA A 200 11.23 -6.22 7.65
C ALA A 200 10.82 -7.70 7.64
N MET A 201 11.02 -8.42 6.54
CA MET A 201 10.71 -9.85 6.41
C MET A 201 11.47 -10.73 7.40
N GLN A 202 12.67 -10.32 7.84
CA GLN A 202 13.44 -11.07 8.86
C GLN A 202 12.75 -11.11 10.23
N ARG A 203 11.80 -10.18 10.47
CA ARG A 203 11.03 -10.06 11.73
C ARG A 203 9.63 -10.67 11.64
N ILE A 204 9.25 -11.22 10.49
CA ILE A 204 7.93 -11.80 10.26
C ILE A 204 8.03 -13.32 10.43
N HIS A 205 7.21 -13.85 11.35
CA HIS A 205 7.23 -15.28 11.71
C HIS A 205 5.95 -16.04 11.34
N CYS A 206 4.93 -15.35 10.82
CA CYS A 206 3.74 -16.03 10.28
C CYS A 206 4.08 -16.74 8.96
N PRO A 207 3.29 -17.74 8.52
CA PRO A 207 3.51 -18.34 7.20
C PRO A 207 3.29 -17.33 6.07
N VAL A 208 4.22 -17.33 5.11
CA VAL A 208 4.30 -16.37 4.01
C VAL A 208 4.17 -17.11 2.67
N LEU A 209 3.36 -16.56 1.76
CA LEU A 209 3.33 -16.94 0.36
C LEU A 209 3.86 -15.78 -0.50
N LEU A 210 4.92 -16.03 -1.26
CA LEU A 210 5.42 -15.11 -2.27
C LEU A 210 4.91 -15.55 -3.65
N VAL A 211 4.28 -14.63 -4.37
CA VAL A 211 3.80 -14.84 -5.74
C VAL A 211 4.58 -13.89 -6.65
N HIS A 212 5.42 -14.46 -7.51
CA HIS A 212 6.20 -13.70 -8.48
C HIS A 212 5.73 -14.07 -9.90
N PRO A 213 5.49 -13.09 -10.80
CA PRO A 213 5.26 -13.36 -12.22
C PRO A 213 6.54 -13.85 -12.92
#